data_AF-A0A356JCE0-F1
#
_entry.id   AF-A0A356JCE0-F1
#
_cell.length_a   1.000
_cell.length_b   1.000
_cell.length_c   1.000
_cell.angle_alpha   90.00
_cell.angle_beta   90.00
_cell.angle_gamma   90.00
#
_symmetry.space_group_name_H-M   'P 1'
#
loop_
_entity.id
_entity.type
_entity.pdbx_description
1 polymer ?
#
loop_
_entity_poly.entity_id
_entity_poly.type
_entity_poly.pdbx_seq_one_letter_code
_entity_poly.pdbx_strand_id
1 'polypeptide(L)'
;MQNIQEIFIKMREMKKEQKDLKEMYKDALAQADEYEEIVEQMKQLREKKKQIETRIQAEMGKAWEKLDDIKFEMETNKEMMTDIAMTTLMKGGRVEVKDEYENPYEPVFKVNFKKAEDGQTAE
;
A
#
# COMPACT_ATOMS: atom_id res chain seq x y z
N MET A 1 -5.07 27.50 -14.95
CA MET A 1 -5.16 26.09 -14.48
C MET A 1 -3.84 25.44 -14.80
N GLN A 2 -3.16 24.83 -13.83
CA GLN A 2 -1.92 24.09 -14.10
C GLN A 2 -2.24 22.82 -14.89
N ASN A 3 -1.45 22.51 -15.92
CA ASN A 3 -1.64 21.27 -16.68
C ASN A 3 -1.10 20.08 -15.86
N ILE A 4 -1.71 18.90 -16.01
CA ILE A 4 -1.25 17.63 -15.42
C ILE A 4 0.26 17.41 -15.62
N GLN A 5 0.80 17.79 -16.78
CA GLN A 5 2.23 17.69 -17.08
C GLN A 5 3.09 18.55 -16.13
N GLU A 6 2.68 19.78 -15.82
CA GLU A 6 3.40 20.68 -14.91
C GLU A 6 3.37 20.14 -13.47
N ILE A 7 2.22 19.61 -13.04
CA ILE A 7 2.06 18.96 -11.73
C ILE A 7 2.96 17.71 -11.64
N PHE A 8 3.03 16.92 -12.70
CA PHE A 8 3.87 15.73 -12.77
C PHE A 8 5.37 16.07 -12.67
N ILE A 9 5.83 17.10 -13.40
CA ILE A 9 7.23 17.57 -13.33
C ILE A 9 7.55 18.06 -11.92
N LYS A 10 6.71 18.91 -11.35
CA LYS A 10 6.88 19.42 -9.98
C LYS A 10 6.94 18.28 -8.96
N MET A 11 6.08 17.27 -9.07
CA MET A 11 6.10 16.09 -8.20
C MET A 11 7.42 15.32 -8.33
N ARG A 12 7.99 15.23 -9.54
CA ARG A 12 9.26 14.55 -9.77
C ARG A 12 10.44 15.29 -9.13
N GLU A 13 10.45 16.61 -9.22
CA GLU A 13 11.46 17.45 -8.56
C GLU A 13 11.39 17.33 -7.04
N MET A 14 10.18 17.44 -6.47
CA MET A 14 9.96 17.25 -5.03
C MET A 14 10.37 15.85 -4.55
N LYS A 15 10.16 14.80 -5.36
CA LYS A 15 10.63 13.45 -5.04
C LYS A 15 12.16 13.34 -4.99
N LYS A 16 12.86 14.08 -5.87
CA LYS A 16 14.33 14.11 -5.88
C LYS A 16 14.85 14.77 -4.61
N GLU A 17 14.33 15.96 -4.29
CA GLU A 17 14.68 16.69 -3.07
C GLU A 17 14.36 15.87 -1.81
N GLN A 18 13.19 15.21 -1.77
CA GLN A 18 12.83 14.30 -0.68
C GLN A 18 13.84 13.15 -0.52
N LYS A 19 14.36 12.62 -1.62
CA LYS A 19 15.35 11.54 -1.58
C LYS A 19 16.66 12.04 -0.95
N ASP A 20 17.14 13.19 -1.40
CA ASP A 20 18.39 13.79 -0.91
C ASP A 20 18.29 14.08 0.61
N LEU A 21 17.17 14.65 1.06
CA LEU A 21 16.91 14.88 2.49
C LEU A 21 16.85 13.59 3.32
N LYS A 22 16.26 12.51 2.75
CA LYS A 22 16.21 11.20 3.41
C LYS A 22 17.58 10.55 3.54
N GLU A 23 18.46 10.75 2.56
CA GLU A 23 19.84 10.27 2.62
C GLU A 23 20.61 10.98 3.72
N MET A 24 20.56 12.32 3.75
CA MET A 24 21.16 13.12 4.83
C MET A 24 20.67 12.70 6.22
N TYR A 25 19.36 12.46 6.35
CA TYR A 25 18.78 11.99 7.62
C TYR A 25 19.29 10.60 8.02
N LYS A 26 19.43 9.66 7.08
CA LYS A 26 20.00 8.33 7.36
C LYS A 26 21.45 8.42 7.81
N ASP A 27 22.24 9.28 7.18
CA ASP A 27 23.65 9.47 7.55
C ASP A 27 23.76 10.07 8.96
N ALA A 28 22.90 11.04 9.28
CA ALA A 28 22.83 11.61 10.63
C ALA A 28 22.41 10.58 11.70
N LEU A 29 21.46 9.69 11.39
CA LEU A 29 21.07 8.60 12.27
C LEU A 29 22.22 7.61 12.49
N ALA A 30 23.00 7.29 11.45
CA ALA A 30 24.14 6.38 11.57
C ALA A 30 25.29 6.95 12.41
N GLN A 31 25.37 8.28 12.53
CA GLN A 31 26.34 8.99 13.38
C GLN A 31 25.83 9.21 14.81
N ALA A 32 24.53 9.02 15.06
CA ALA A 32 23.97 9.17 16.39
C ALA A 32 24.37 7.97 17.26
N ASP A 33 24.91 8.28 18.45
CA ASP A 33 25.22 7.28 19.45
C ASP A 33 23.97 6.44 19.79
N GLU A 34 24.16 5.16 20.10
CA GLU A 34 23.11 4.20 20.49
C GLU A 34 22.09 3.83 19.39
N TYR A 35 22.02 4.54 18.26
CA TYR A 35 21.04 4.26 17.21
C TYR A 35 21.20 2.83 16.65
N GLU A 36 22.41 2.43 16.33
CA GLU A 36 22.69 1.09 15.79
C GLU A 36 22.35 -0.01 16.81
N GLU A 37 22.64 0.21 18.09
CA GLU A 37 22.32 -0.72 19.17
C GLU A 37 20.80 -0.89 19.33
N ILE A 38 20.05 0.21 19.36
CA ILE A 38 18.59 0.19 19.45
C ILE A 38 18.00 -0.52 18.22
N VAL A 39 18.56 -0.28 17.02
CA VAL A 39 18.13 -0.98 15.80
C VAL A 39 18.34 -2.49 15.93
N GLU A 40 19.46 -2.93 16.49
CA GLU A 40 19.74 -4.35 16.68
C GLU A 40 18.82 -4.97 17.76
N GLN A 41 18.62 -4.28 18.89
CA GLN A 41 17.66 -4.70 19.90
C GLN A 41 16.24 -4.83 19.31
N MET A 42 15.83 -3.89 18.46
CA MET A 42 14.55 -3.98 17.74
C MET A 42 14.46 -5.21 16.85
N LYS A 43 15.54 -5.61 16.14
CA LYS A 43 15.53 -6.84 15.33
C LYS A 43 15.31 -8.07 16.22
N GLN A 44 16.02 -8.16 17.34
CA GLN A 44 15.86 -9.26 18.28
C GLN A 44 14.46 -9.33 18.87
N LEU A 45 13.88 -8.18 19.23
CA LEU A 45 12.51 -8.09 19.73
C LEU A 45 11.47 -8.47 18.66
N ARG A 46 11.68 -8.08 17.40
CA ARG A 46 10.81 -8.49 16.29
C ARG A 46 10.85 -9.99 16.06
N GLU A 47 12.02 -10.60 16.15
CA GLU A 47 12.17 -12.05 16.00
C GLU A 47 11.48 -12.80 17.15
N LYS A 48 11.68 -12.37 18.40
CA LYS A 48 10.97 -12.92 19.56
C LYS A 48 9.45 -12.77 19.42
N LYS A 49 8.99 -11.59 19.00
CA LYS A 49 7.57 -11.33 18.72
C LYS A 49 7.03 -12.30 17.68
N LYS A 50 7.72 -12.46 16.55
CA LYS A 50 7.34 -13.36 15.47
C LYS A 50 7.25 -14.81 15.95
N GLN A 51 8.21 -15.27 16.75
CA GLN A 51 8.18 -16.63 17.33
C GLN A 51 6.93 -16.85 18.21
N ILE A 52 6.56 -15.86 19.02
CA ILE A 52 5.33 -15.91 19.83
C ILE A 52 4.11 -15.95 18.92
N GLU A 53 4.02 -15.08 17.91
CA GLU A 53 2.90 -15.04 16.97
C GLU A 53 2.74 -16.38 16.24
N THR A 54 3.82 -16.92 15.66
CA THR A 54 3.79 -18.22 14.97
C THR A 54 3.34 -19.34 15.89
N ARG A 55 3.81 -19.36 17.15
CA ARG A 55 3.38 -20.36 18.13
C ARG A 55 1.87 -20.25 18.40
N ILE A 56 1.36 -19.05 18.62
CA ILE A 56 -0.07 -18.82 18.89
C ILE A 56 -0.93 -19.16 17.66
N GLN A 57 -0.47 -18.81 16.45
CA GLN A 57 -1.15 -19.17 15.20
C GLN A 57 -1.26 -20.70 15.05
N ALA A 58 -0.18 -21.43 15.36
CA ALA A 58 -0.18 -22.89 15.35
C ALA A 58 -1.13 -23.47 16.42
N GLU A 59 -1.15 -22.90 17.63
CA GLU A 59 -2.07 -23.30 18.71
C GLU A 59 -3.55 -23.07 18.35
N MET A 60 -3.86 -22.02 17.57
CA MET A 60 -5.20 -21.74 17.08
C MET A 60 -5.68 -22.76 16.02
N GLY A 61 -4.76 -23.40 15.29
CA GLY A 61 -5.05 -24.44 14.29
C GLY A 61 -6.11 -24.00 13.27
N LYS A 62 -7.21 -24.75 13.19
CA LYS A 62 -8.31 -24.51 12.22
C LYS A 62 -8.92 -23.11 12.30
N ALA A 63 -8.91 -22.48 13.48
CA ALA A 63 -9.43 -21.11 13.62
C ALA A 63 -8.55 -20.10 12.88
N TRP A 64 -7.23 -20.34 12.84
CA TRP A 64 -6.28 -19.52 12.08
C TRP A 64 -6.40 -19.78 10.57
N GLU A 65 -6.53 -21.03 10.16
CA GLU A 65 -6.78 -21.39 8.74
C GLU A 65 -8.04 -20.68 8.21
N LYS A 66 -9.14 -20.75 8.96
CA LYS A 66 -10.38 -20.04 8.62
C LYS A 66 -10.21 -18.53 8.51
N LEU A 67 -9.34 -17.94 9.34
CA LEU A 67 -9.05 -16.50 9.25
C LEU A 67 -8.34 -16.16 7.94
N ASP A 68 -7.39 -16.99 7.52
CA ASP A 68 -6.66 -16.78 6.27
C ASP A 68 -7.56 -17.03 5.04
N ASP A 69 -8.47 -18.00 5.11
CA ASP A 69 -9.52 -18.19 4.09
C ASP A 69 -10.41 -16.95 3.97
N ILE A 70 -10.89 -16.40 5.09
CA ILE A 70 -11.70 -15.17 5.10
C ILE A 70 -10.94 -14.00 4.48
N LYS A 71 -9.65 -13.83 4.79
CA LYS A 71 -8.83 -12.75 4.18
C LYS A 71 -8.74 -12.92 2.67
N PHE A 72 -8.48 -14.14 2.20
CA PHE A 72 -8.38 -14.44 0.78
C PHE A 72 -9.70 -14.18 0.04
N GLU A 73 -10.82 -14.62 0.62
CA GLU A 73 -12.16 -14.35 0.08
C GLU A 73 -12.47 -12.84 0.05
N MET A 74 -12.10 -12.11 1.10
CA MET A 74 -12.28 -10.64 1.15
C MET A 74 -11.47 -9.92 0.07
N GLU A 75 -10.21 -10.30 -0.16
CA GLU A 75 -9.39 -9.73 -1.23
C GLU A 75 -9.98 -10.03 -2.61
N THR A 76 -10.37 -11.29 -2.84
CA THR A 76 -11.02 -11.71 -4.10
C THR A 76 -12.31 -10.93 -4.35
N ASN A 77 -13.16 -10.77 -3.32
CA ASN A 77 -14.40 -10.02 -3.42
C ASN A 77 -14.16 -8.52 -3.65
N LYS A 78 -13.09 -7.96 -3.09
CA LYS A 78 -12.71 -6.55 -3.31
C LYS A 78 -12.24 -6.31 -4.74
N GLU A 79 -11.48 -7.23 -5.32
CA GLU A 79 -11.10 -7.18 -6.74
C GLU A 79 -12.33 -7.26 -7.63
N MET A 80 -13.19 -8.25 -7.38
CA MET A 80 -14.45 -8.42 -8.12
C MET A 80 -15.35 -7.19 -8.04
N MET A 81 -15.49 -6.60 -6.85
CA MET A 81 -16.25 -5.36 -6.64
C MET A 81 -15.67 -4.20 -7.47
N THR A 82 -14.34 -4.11 -7.55
CA THR A 82 -13.66 -3.09 -8.37
C THR A 82 -13.93 -3.29 -9.86
N ASP A 83 -13.87 -4.53 -10.35
CA ASP A 83 -14.12 -4.87 -11.74
C ASP A 83 -15.58 -4.60 -12.14
N ILE A 84 -16.53 -4.94 -11.27
CA ILE A 84 -17.96 -4.66 -11.46
C ILE A 84 -18.20 -3.15 -11.47
N ALA A 85 -17.62 -2.41 -10.51
CA ALA A 85 -17.74 -0.96 -10.44
C ALA A 85 -17.18 -0.29 -11.71
N MET A 86 -15.99 -0.70 -12.16
CA MET A 86 -15.36 -0.17 -13.36
C MET A 86 -16.18 -0.49 -14.62
N THR A 87 -16.65 -1.73 -14.77
CA THR A 87 -17.50 -2.15 -15.90
C THR A 87 -18.81 -1.36 -15.95
N THR A 88 -19.42 -1.14 -14.79
CA THR A 88 -20.68 -0.37 -14.67
C THR A 88 -20.43 1.10 -15.05
N LEU A 89 -19.34 1.69 -14.57
CA LEU A 89 -18.94 3.05 -14.92
C LEU A 89 -18.66 3.19 -16.43
N MET A 90 -17.93 2.24 -17.03
CA MET A 90 -17.63 2.23 -18.47
C MET A 90 -18.89 2.14 -19.34
N LYS A 91 -19.95 1.48 -18.85
CA LYS A 91 -21.26 1.42 -19.51
C LYS A 91 -22.13 2.67 -19.29
N GLY A 92 -21.63 3.67 -18.58
CA GLY A 92 -22.36 4.90 -18.24
C GLY A 92 -23.34 4.75 -17.06
N GLY A 93 -23.26 3.65 -16.30
CA GLY A 93 -24.08 3.42 -15.12
C GLY A 93 -23.55 4.16 -13.89
N ARG A 94 -24.45 4.48 -12.94
CA ARG A 94 -24.07 4.97 -11.61
C ARG A 94 -23.66 3.78 -10.73
N VAL A 95 -22.52 3.91 -10.06
CA VAL A 95 -22.05 2.95 -9.06
C VAL A 95 -22.37 3.49 -7.68
N GLU A 96 -23.19 2.76 -6.92
CA GLU A 96 -23.57 3.08 -5.55
C GLU A 96 -23.83 1.76 -4.82
N VAL A 97 -23.34 1.64 -3.59
CA VAL A 97 -23.63 0.49 -2.71
C VAL A 97 -24.24 0.99 -1.42
N LYS A 98 -25.02 0.15 -0.73
CA LYS A 98 -25.66 0.48 0.54
C LYS A 98 -25.23 -0.51 1.62
N ASP A 99 -25.16 -0.05 2.86
CA ASP A 99 -25.00 -0.92 4.02
C ASP A 99 -26.33 -1.49 4.53
N GLU A 100 -26.26 -2.25 5.63
CA GLU A 100 -27.41 -2.87 6.29
C GLU A 100 -28.46 -1.87 6.81
N TYR A 101 -28.10 -0.58 6.94
CA TYR A 101 -28.95 0.49 7.41
C TYR A 101 -29.38 1.44 6.27
N GLU A 102 -29.21 1.01 5.02
CA GLU A 102 -29.49 1.78 3.81
C GLU A 102 -28.63 3.04 3.60
N ASN A 103 -27.51 3.19 4.30
CA ASN A 103 -26.62 4.33 4.06
C ASN A 103 -25.89 4.14 2.73
N PRO A 104 -25.91 5.14 1.82
CA PRO A 104 -25.26 5.02 0.52
C PRO A 104 -23.76 5.30 0.59
N TYR A 105 -22.99 4.56 -0.20
CA TYR A 105 -21.55 4.70 -0.39
C TYR A 105 -21.26 4.92 -1.86
N GLU A 106 -20.41 5.90 -2.14
CA GLU A 106 -19.95 6.23 -3.49
C GLU A 106 -18.52 5.72 -3.72
N PRO A 107 -18.17 5.31 -4.97
CA PRO A 107 -16.84 4.82 -5.28
C PRO A 107 -15.80 5.96 -5.26
N VAL A 108 -14.62 5.68 -4.70
CA VAL A 108 -13.46 6.59 -4.75
C VAL A 108 -12.42 6.02 -5.72
N PHE A 109 -12.22 6.70 -6.84
CA PHE A 109 -11.22 6.31 -7.84
C PHE A 109 -9.89 7.03 -7.62
N LYS A 110 -8.79 6.28 -7.61
CA LYS A 110 -7.43 6.83 -7.53
C LYS A 110 -6.61 6.38 -8.73
N VAL A 111 -6.11 7.34 -9.51
CA VAL A 111 -5.18 7.09 -10.62
C VAL A 111 -3.76 7.31 -10.14
N ASN A 112 -2.87 6.36 -10.43
CA ASN A 112 -1.44 6.47 -10.19
C ASN A 112 -0.67 6.24 -11.49
N PHE A 113 0.36 7.04 -11.74
CA PHE A 113 1.22 6.91 -12.92
C PHE A 113 2.53 6.21 -12.55
N LYS A 114 2.96 5.25 -13.38
CA LYS A 114 4.28 4.61 -13.33
C LYS A 114 5.07 4.95 -14.59
N LYS A 115 6.40 4.87 -14.53
CA LYS A 115 7.27 5.06 -15.70
C LYS A 115 6.99 3.93 -16.71
N ALA A 116 6.74 4.27 -17.96
CA ALA A 116 6.69 3.29 -19.05
C ALA A 116 8.12 2.83 -19.40
N GLU A 117 8.30 1.54 -19.68
CA GLU A 117 9.61 1.00 -20.08
C GLU A 117 9.99 1.33 -21.54
N ASP A 118 9.05 1.85 -22.33
CA ASP A 118 9.23 2.19 -23.76
C ASP A 118 10.00 3.50 -24.02
N GLY A 119 10.93 3.86 -23.13
CA GLY A 119 11.84 5.00 -23.28
C GLY A 119 13.26 4.63 -23.68
N GLN A 120 13.53 3.36 -24.02
CA GLN A 120 14.77 2.89 -24.62
C GLN A 120 14.51 2.51 -26.07
N THR A 121 14.87 3.45 -26.96
CA THR A 121 15.34 3.23 -28.34
C THR A 121 14.56 2.25 -29.23
N ALA A 122 13.83 2.80 -30.19
CA ALA A 122 13.95 2.34 -31.57
C ALA A 122 14.19 3.58 -32.43
N GLU A 123 15.38 3.63 -33.03
CA GLU A 123 15.69 4.49 -34.18
C GLU A 123 14.72 4.25 -35.35
#